data_AF-A0A7W9SSK7-F1
#
_entry.id   AF-A0A7W9SSK7-F1
#
_cell.length_a   1.000
_cell.length_b   1.000
_cell.length_c   1.000
_cell.angle_alpha   90.00
_cell.angle_beta   90.00
_cell.angle_gamma   90.00
#
_symmetry.space_group_name_H-M   'P 1'
#
loop_
_entity.id
_entity.type
_entity.pdbx_description
1 polymer ?
#
loop_
_entity_poly.entity_id
_entity_poly.type
_entity_poly.pdbx_seq_one_letter_code
_entity_poly.pdbx_strand_id
1 'polypeptide(L)'
;MKSTKPCPHMTTLLSALADDSLQGIARWYTQNHAQRCPGCGSALSDLRTLRERIRTLGVPAGETLQLSAEHWERLEAAWEEVDKTGT
;
A
#
# COMPACT_ATOMS: atom_id res chain seq x y z
N MET A 1 20.05 -0.42 -19.96
CA MET A 1 18.95 -0.50 -18.97
C MET A 1 19.41 -1.37 -17.81
N LYS A 2 19.29 -0.92 -16.56
CA LYS A 2 19.50 -1.80 -15.40
C LYS A 2 18.35 -2.82 -15.39
N SER A 3 18.66 -4.10 -15.19
CA SER A 3 17.65 -5.15 -15.11
C SER A 3 16.72 -4.86 -13.93
N THR A 4 15.43 -4.67 -14.19
CA THR A 4 14.39 -4.50 -13.16
C THR A 4 13.92 -5.85 -12.60
N LYS A 5 14.46 -6.96 -13.10
CA LYS A 5 14.09 -8.30 -12.64
C LYS A 5 14.67 -8.53 -11.26
N PRO A 6 13.85 -8.66 -10.20
CA PRO A 6 14.34 -8.99 -8.87
C PRO A 6 14.84 -10.44 -8.82
N CYS A 7 15.60 -10.75 -7.78
CA CYS A 7 15.90 -12.14 -7.45
C CYS A 7 14.58 -12.90 -7.22
N PRO A 8 14.39 -14.12 -7.77
CA PRO A 8 13.12 -14.84 -7.69
C PRO A 8 12.57 -14.99 -6.26
N HIS A 9 13.45 -15.33 -5.32
CA HIS A 9 13.11 -15.52 -3.90
C HIS A 9 12.75 -14.22 -3.16
N MET A 10 13.09 -13.05 -3.72
CA MET A 10 12.81 -11.76 -3.10
C MET A 10 11.48 -11.16 -3.53
N THR A 11 10.82 -11.69 -4.56
CA THR A 11 9.62 -11.08 -5.17
C THR A 11 8.53 -10.76 -4.13
N THR A 12 8.12 -11.74 -3.33
CA THR A 12 7.09 -11.56 -2.30
C THR A 12 7.52 -10.57 -1.22
N LEU A 13 8.77 -10.64 -0.77
CA LEU A 13 9.31 -9.75 0.25
C LEU A 13 9.38 -8.30 -0.23
N LEU A 14 9.75 -8.07 -1.49
CA LEU A 14 9.81 -6.73 -2.07
C LEU A 14 8.42 -6.11 -2.22
N SER A 15 7.42 -6.90 -2.62
CA SER A 15 6.01 -6.44 -2.65
C SER A 15 5.52 -6.05 -1.26
N ALA A 16 5.73 -6.91 -0.25
CA ALA A 16 5.36 -6.64 1.14
C ALA A 16 6.16 -5.47 1.76
N LEU A 17 7.37 -5.22 1.28
CA LEU A 17 8.14 -4.05 1.68
C LEU A 17 7.65 -2.77 0.99
N ALA A 18 7.11 -2.87 -0.23
CA ALA A 18 6.60 -1.75 -0.99
C ALA A 18 5.24 -1.25 -0.48
N ASP A 19 4.40 -2.14 0.06
CA ASP A 19 3.09 -1.80 0.66
C ASP A 19 3.14 -1.52 2.17
N ASP A 20 4.33 -1.59 2.78
CA ASP A 20 4.59 -1.43 4.22
C ASP A 20 3.98 -2.52 5.14
N SER A 21 3.56 -3.67 4.59
CA SER A 21 3.09 -4.81 5.39
C SER A 21 4.23 -5.59 6.08
N LEU A 22 5.47 -5.47 5.60
CA LEU A 22 6.62 -6.16 6.15
C LEU A 22 7.14 -5.48 7.43
N GLN A 23 7.34 -6.26 8.51
CA GLN A 23 7.77 -5.79 9.83
C GLN A 23 9.01 -6.52 10.37
N GLY A 24 9.60 -5.97 11.44
CA GLY A 24 10.68 -6.60 12.20
C GLY A 24 11.90 -7.02 11.37
N ILE A 25 12.43 -8.21 11.66
CA ILE A 25 13.65 -8.74 11.03
C ILE A 25 13.48 -8.90 9.51
N ALA A 26 12.30 -9.33 9.05
CA ALA A 26 12.02 -9.49 7.63
C ALA A 26 12.11 -8.14 6.88
N ARG A 27 11.59 -7.06 7.48
CA ARG A 27 11.74 -5.69 6.95
C ARG A 27 13.21 -5.30 6.81
N TRP A 28 13.97 -5.45 7.90
CA TRP A 28 15.39 -5.11 7.91
C TRP A 28 16.19 -5.91 6.87
N TYR A 29 15.99 -7.23 6.81
CA TYR A 29 16.66 -8.12 5.86
C TYR A 29 16.38 -7.71 4.41
N THR A 30 15.11 -7.49 4.09
CA THR A 30 14.68 -7.16 2.72
C THR A 30 15.21 -5.80 2.27
N GLN A 31 15.19 -4.80 3.16
CA GLN A 31 15.78 -3.49 2.90
C GLN A 31 17.29 -3.60 2.63
N ASN A 32 18.01 -4.34 3.48
CA ASN A 32 19.45 -4.55 3.34
C ASN A 32 19.80 -5.25 2.02
N HIS A 33 19.00 -6.22 1.60
CA HIS A 33 19.20 -6.89 0.32
C HIS A 33 18.95 -5.92 -0.85
N ALA A 34 17.83 -5.20 -0.84
CA ALA A 34 17.48 -4.27 -1.91
C ALA A 34 18.50 -3.13 -2.09
N GLN A 35 19.15 -2.68 -1.02
CA GLN A 35 20.24 -1.69 -1.08
C GLN A 35 21.49 -2.21 -1.80
N ARG A 36 21.78 -3.51 -1.70
CA ARG A 36 23.00 -4.12 -2.23
C ARG A 36 22.80 -4.77 -3.60
N CYS A 37 21.60 -5.26 -3.89
CA CYS A 37 21.25 -5.92 -5.15
C CYS A 37 20.58 -4.91 -6.11
N PRO A 38 21.22 -4.53 -7.24
CA PRO A 38 20.68 -3.53 -8.16
C PRO A 38 19.30 -3.89 -8.73
N GLY A 39 19.06 -5.18 -9.01
CA GLY A 39 17.78 -5.65 -9.55
C GLY A 39 16.64 -5.52 -8.54
N CYS A 40 16.87 -5.96 -7.31
CA CYS A 40 15.91 -5.82 -6.21
C CYS A 40 15.67 -4.36 -5.82
N GLY A 41 16.73 -3.53 -5.83
CA GLY A 41 16.64 -2.09 -5.57
C GLY A 41 15.81 -1.36 -6.62
N SER A 42 16.02 -1.66 -7.91
CA SER A 42 15.22 -1.08 -9.00
C SER A 42 13.76 -1.54 -8.91
N ALA A 43 13.52 -2.84 -8.72
CA ALA A 43 12.15 -3.37 -8.57
C ALA A 43 11.39 -2.73 -7.41
N LEU A 44 12.03 -2.55 -6.25
CA LEU A 44 11.41 -1.88 -5.10
C LEU A 44 11.07 -0.42 -5.39
N SER A 45 11.96 0.29 -6.10
CA SER A 45 11.72 1.68 -6.51
C SER A 45 10.51 1.78 -7.45
N ASP A 46 10.42 0.89 -8.42
CA ASP A 46 9.32 0.84 -9.39
C ASP A 46 7.99 0.52 -8.69
N LEU A 47 7.98 -0.45 -7.78
CA LEU A 47 6.79 -0.81 -6.99
C LEU A 47 6.28 0.36 -6.14
N ARG A 48 7.19 1.08 -5.46
CA ARG A 48 6.83 2.28 -4.68
C ARG A 48 6.28 3.40 -5.55
N THR A 49 6.89 3.61 -6.71
CA THR A 49 6.42 4.60 -7.69
C THR A 49 5.02 4.25 -8.20
N LEU A 50 4.77 2.98 -8.50
CA LEU A 50 3.45 2.49 -8.91
C LEU A 50 2.42 2.68 -7.79
N ARG A 51 2.76 2.30 -6.55
CA ARG A 51 1.89 2.50 -5.37
C ARG A 51 1.50 3.96 -5.21
N GLU A 52 2.46 4.89 -5.32
CA GLU A 52 2.19 6.31 -5.18
C GLU A 52 1.29 6.83 -6.31
N ARG A 53 1.56 6.43 -7.56
CA ARG A 53 0.69 6.77 -8.69
C ARG A 53 -0.74 6.28 -8.49
N ILE A 54 -0.91 5.03 -8.03
CA ILE A 54 -2.24 4.47 -7.71
C ILE A 54 -2.91 5.27 -6.60
N ARG A 55 -2.19 5.64 -5.54
CA ARG A 55 -2.72 6.45 -4.44
C ARG A 55 -3.24 7.81 -4.92
N THR A 56 -2.60 8.40 -5.92
CA THR A 56 -2.99 9.69 -6.50
C THR A 56 -4.02 9.59 -7.64
N LEU A 57 -4.26 8.41 -8.22
CA LEU A 57 -5.09 8.24 -9.42
C LEU A 57 -6.60 8.51 -9.19
N GLY A 58 -7.04 8.71 -7.94
CA GLY A 58 -8.43 9.00 -7.59
C GLY A 58 -8.65 10.24 -6.73
N VAL A 59 -7.60 11.03 -6.46
CA VAL A 59 -7.68 12.24 -5.63
C VAL A 59 -7.17 13.42 -6.45
N PRO A 60 -8.04 14.35 -6.89
CA PRO A 60 -7.58 15.59 -7.50
C PRO A 60 -6.60 16.30 -6.55
N ALA A 61 -5.49 16.80 -7.10
CA ALA A 61 -4.46 17.44 -6.29
C ALA A 61 -5.06 18.58 -5.46
N GLY A 62 -4.95 18.49 -4.12
CA GLY A 62 -5.46 19.48 -3.18
C GLY A 62 -6.85 19.19 -2.61
N GLU A 63 -7.50 18.08 -3.01
CA GLU A 63 -8.82 17.71 -2.51
C GLU A 63 -8.69 16.59 -1.46
N THR A 64 -9.33 16.77 -0.29
CA THR A 64 -9.45 15.68 0.68
C THR A 64 -10.71 14.90 0.30
N LEU A 65 -10.59 13.58 0.09
CA LEU A 65 -11.75 12.70 -0.07
C LEU A 65 -12.49 12.61 1.28
N GLN A 66 -13.30 13.62 1.57
CA GLN A 66 -14.25 13.65 2.66
C GLN A 66 -15.56 13.04 2.16
N LEU A 67 -16.16 12.16 2.96
CA LEU A 67 -17.55 11.78 2.70
C LEU A 67 -18.44 13.02 2.89
N SER A 68 -19.45 13.17 2.03
CA SER A 68 -20.47 14.21 2.25
C SER A 68 -21.25 13.92 3.53
N ALA A 69 -21.88 14.94 4.12
CA ALA A 69 -22.74 14.78 5.29
C ALA A 69 -23.83 13.72 5.06
N GLU A 70 -24.46 13.71 3.89
CA GLU A 70 -25.46 12.71 3.51
C GLU A 70 -24.89 11.27 3.50
N HIS A 71 -23.64 11.09 3.05
CA HIS A 71 -22.99 9.78 3.11
C HIS A 71 -22.68 9.34 4.54
N TRP A 72 -22.34 10.29 5.42
CA TRP A 72 -22.14 10.02 6.85
C TRP A 72 -23.43 9.62 7.55
N GLU A 73 -24.53 10.35 7.32
CA GLU A 73 -25.85 10.02 7.89
C GLU A 73 -26.29 8.60 7.50
N ARG A 74 -26.08 8.21 6.23
CA ARG A 74 -26.38 6.85 5.78
C ARG A 74 -25.52 5.78 6.47
N LEU A 75 -24.24 6.07 6.72
CA LEU A 75 -23.36 5.16 7.45
C LEU A 75 -23.82 4.99 8.88
N GLU A 76 -24.12 6.09 9.59
CA GLU A 76 -24.60 6.06 10.96
C GLU A 76 -25.93 5.30 11.08
N ALA A 77 -26.89 5.57 10.20
CA ALA A 77 -28.15 4.84 10.17
C ALA A 77 -27.95 3.33 9.96
N ALA A 78 -27.02 2.94 9.07
CA ALA A 78 -26.69 1.53 8.84
C ALA A 78 -26.02 0.88 10.06
N TRP A 79 -25.21 1.62 10.82
CA TRP A 79 -24.61 1.11 12.05
C TRP A 79 -25.66 0.91 13.14
N GLU A 80 -26.58 1.85 13.32
CA GLU A 80 -27.68 1.69 14.29
C GLU A 80 -28.58 0.49 13.99
N GLU A 81 -28.84 0.20 12.72
CA GLU A 81 -29.61 -0.98 12.30
C GLU A 81 -28.91 -2.29 12.71
N VAL A 82 -27.58 -2.36 12.57
CA VAL A 82 -26.79 -3.53 13.01
C VAL A 82 -26.87 -3.68 14.53
N ASP A 83 -26.73 -2.60 15.28
CA ASP A 83 -26.83 -2.65 16.76
C ASP A 83 -28.23 -3.08 17.23
N LYS A 84 -29.29 -2.62 16.55
CA LYS A 84 -30.68 -3.02 16.84
C LYS A 84 -30.96 -4.49 16.52
N THR A 85 -30.30 -5.06 15.52
CA THR A 85 -30.51 -6.45 15.08
C THR A 85 -29.54 -7.46 15.73
N GLY A 86 -28.54 -6.98 16.48
CA GLY A 86 -27.56 -7.79 17.20
C GLY A 86 -27.89 -8.14 18.65
N THR A 87 -29.12 -7.86 19.12
CA THR A 87 -29.67 -8.35 20.42
C THR A 87 -30.66 -9.47 20.20
#